data_AF-A0A6S6UGQ3-F1
#
_entry.id   AF-A0A6S6UGQ3-F1
#
_cell.length_a   1.000
_cell.length_b   1.000
_cell.length_c   1.000
_cell.angle_alpha   90.00
_cell.angle_beta   90.00
_cell.angle_gamma   90.00
#
_symmetry.space_group_name_H-M   'P 1'
#
loop_
_entity.id
_entity.type
_entity.pdbx_description
1 polymer ?
#
loop_
_entity_poly.entity_id
_entity_poly.type
_entity_poly.pdbx_seq_one_letter_code
_entity_poly.pdbx_strand_id
1 'polypeptide(L)'
;MCLILRYYLTESLQEISRPLLTPDECMRLPGAKKDTNGQVVEGGDMLIFIAGQAPIYGKQILFFKDQVFLDRSKVAVSQFTSPTFKDEDEVKLA
;
A
#
# COMPACT_ATOMS: atom_id res chain seq x y z
N MET A 1 -42.06 48.83 22.54
CA MET A 1 -41.42 48.92 21.22
C MET A 1 -40.32 47.85 21.14
N CYS A 2 -40.69 46.60 20.85
CA CYS A 2 -39.75 45.48 20.81
C CYS A 2 -39.30 45.26 19.37
N LEU A 3 -38.05 45.62 19.06
CA LEU A 3 -37.42 45.37 17.76
C LEU A 3 -37.00 43.90 17.70
N ILE A 4 -37.79 43.07 17.02
CA ILE A 4 -37.39 41.72 16.63
C ILE A 4 -36.37 41.87 15.49
N LEU A 5 -35.08 41.79 15.82
CA LEU A 5 -34.02 41.67 14.83
C LEU A 5 -34.13 40.28 14.20
N ARG A 6 -34.59 40.20 12.95
CA ARG A 6 -34.54 38.98 12.14
C ARG A 6 -33.09 38.68 11.80
N TYR A 7 -32.57 37.57 12.31
CA TYR A 7 -31.25 37.07 11.94
C TYR A 7 -31.32 36.49 10.52
N TYR A 8 -30.36 36.85 9.65
CA TYR A 8 -30.24 36.29 8.30
C TYR A 8 -28.98 35.43 8.27
N LEU A 9 -29.15 34.13 8.02
CA LEU A 9 -28.05 33.18 7.89
C LEU A 9 -27.88 32.83 6.41
N THR A 10 -26.66 32.93 5.90
CA THR A 10 -26.31 32.55 4.53
C THR A 10 -25.38 31.34 4.56
N GLU A 11 -25.82 30.21 4.02
CA GLU A 11 -24.98 29.04 3.78
C GLU A 11 -24.55 28.99 2.31
N SER A 12 -23.26 28.78 2.07
CA SER A 12 -22.70 28.59 0.73
C SER A 12 -22.08 27.20 0.63
N LEU A 13 -22.55 26.40 -0.32
CA LEU A 13 -21.96 25.09 -0.64
C LEU A 13 -20.91 25.28 -1.73
N GLN A 14 -19.69 24.81 -1.46
CA GLN A 14 -18.61 24.77 -2.44
C GLN A 14 -18.11 23.34 -2.58
N GLU A 15 -18.27 22.77 -3.76
CA GLU A 15 -17.69 21.47 -4.09
C GLU A 15 -16.22 21.65 -4.48
N ILE A 16 -15.34 20.96 -3.77
CA ILE A 16 -13.92 20.89 -4.10
C ILE A 16 -13.52 19.42 -4.25
N SER A 17 -12.80 19.12 -5.32
CA SER A 17 -12.21 17.80 -5.48
C SER A 17 -11.04 17.65 -4.52
N ARG A 18 -11.09 16.66 -3.63
CA ARG A 18 -9.96 16.28 -2.79
C ARG A 18 -9.26 15.07 -3.41
N PRO A 19 -7.91 15.07 -3.46
CA PRO A 19 -7.20 13.86 -3.85
C PRO A 19 -7.55 12.73 -2.87
N LEU A 20 -7.65 11.50 -3.38
CA LEU A 20 -7.96 10.33 -2.56
C LEU A 20 -6.91 10.08 -1.47
N LEU A 21 -5.64 10.33 -1.79
CA LEU A 21 -4.54 10.34 -0.84
C LEU A 21 -3.61 11.51 -1.16
N THR A 22 -3.19 12.23 -0.14
CA THR A 22 -2.12 13.22 -0.26
C THR A 22 -0.75 12.52 -0.26
N PRO A 23 0.28 13.12 -0.87
CA PRO A 23 1.64 12.58 -0.82
C PRO A 23 2.15 12.38 0.62
N ASP A 24 1.81 13.32 1.50
CA ASP A 24 2.16 13.29 2.92
C ASP A 24 1.49 12.13 3.66
N GLU A 25 0.22 11.81 3.35
CA GLU A 25 -0.44 10.60 3.84
C GLU A 25 0.24 9.32 3.33
N CYS A 26 0.70 9.29 2.07
CA CYS A 26 1.44 8.13 1.54
C CYS A 26 2.75 7.92 2.30
N MET A 27 3.47 9.00 2.61
CA MET A 27 4.77 8.96 3.28
C MET A 27 4.67 8.55 4.75
N ARG A 28 3.52 8.74 5.38
CA ARG A 28 3.28 8.32 6.77
C ARG A 28 2.88 6.86 6.93
N LEU A 29 2.70 6.11 5.83
CA LEU A 29 2.37 4.69 5.91
C LEU A 29 3.53 3.92 6.57
N PRO A 30 3.28 3.19 7.67
CA PRO A 30 4.31 2.40 8.33
C PRO A 30 4.92 1.34 7.40
N GLY A 31 6.21 1.49 7.12
CA GLY A 31 6.97 0.48 6.40
C GLY A 31 7.18 -0.80 7.23
N ALA A 32 7.60 -1.86 6.55
CA ALA A 32 7.98 -3.11 7.22
C ALA A 32 9.16 -2.88 8.18
N LYS A 33 9.08 -3.43 9.38
CA LYS A 33 10.16 -3.32 10.37
C LYS A 33 11.21 -4.40 10.11
N LYS A 34 12.47 -3.98 10.04
CA LYS A 34 13.62 -4.85 9.83
C LYS A 34 14.49 -4.90 11.08
N ASP A 35 15.08 -6.06 11.35
CA ASP A 35 16.12 -6.24 12.36
C ASP A 35 17.47 -5.68 11.87
N THR A 36 18.45 -5.61 12.77
CA THR A 36 19.86 -5.25 12.53
C THR A 36 20.47 -6.06 11.37
N ASN A 37 20.02 -7.30 11.20
CA ASN A 37 20.47 -8.20 10.13
C ASN A 37 19.72 -7.99 8.80
N GLY A 38 18.85 -6.99 8.69
CA GLY A 38 18.04 -6.70 7.51
C GLY A 38 16.83 -7.62 7.31
N GLN A 39 16.59 -8.56 8.22
CA GLN A 39 15.45 -9.48 8.17
C GLN A 39 14.15 -8.79 8.59
N VAL A 40 13.05 -9.04 7.88
CA VAL A 40 11.74 -8.42 8.15
C VAL A 40 11.04 -9.14 9.32
N VAL A 41 10.78 -8.40 10.40
CA VAL A 41 10.20 -8.92 11.65
C VAL A 41 8.68 -8.70 11.70
N GLU A 42 8.23 -7.55 11.18
CA GLU A 42 6.83 -7.15 11.10
C GLU A 42 6.51 -6.60 9.71
N GLY A 43 5.35 -7.02 9.17
CA GLY A 43 4.85 -6.51 7.90
C GLY A 43 4.42 -5.06 8.00
N GLY A 44 4.69 -4.29 6.94
CA GLY A 44 4.25 -2.90 6.82
C GLY A 44 2.78 -2.79 6.43
N ASP A 45 2.27 -1.58 6.49
CA ASP A 45 0.94 -1.22 6.01
C ASP A 45 0.96 -0.98 4.49
N MET A 46 -0.14 -1.29 3.82
CA MET A 46 -0.25 -1.31 2.37
C MET A 46 -1.60 -0.73 1.94
N LEU A 47 -1.58 -0.01 0.81
CA LEU A 47 -2.80 0.41 0.12
C LEU A 47 -2.96 -0.40 -1.17
N ILE A 48 -4.12 -1.03 -1.32
CA ILE A 48 -4.47 -1.85 -2.49
C ILE A 48 -5.43 -1.04 -3.34
N PHE A 49 -5.02 -0.76 -4.58
CA PHE A 49 -5.82 -0.02 -5.54
C PHE A 49 -6.45 -0.99 -6.53
N ILE A 50 -7.78 -1.04 -6.50
CA ILE A 50 -8.60 -1.80 -7.45
C ILE A 50 -9.37 -0.82 -8.35
N ALA A 51 -9.56 -1.19 -9.61
CA ALA A 51 -10.22 -0.32 -10.57
C ALA A 51 -11.69 -0.08 -10.18
N GLY A 52 -12.12 1.18 -10.13
CA GLY A 52 -13.51 1.56 -9.88
C GLY A 52 -13.96 1.48 -8.42
N GLN A 53 -13.04 1.21 -7.49
CA GLN A 53 -13.34 1.16 -6.05
C GLN A 53 -12.39 2.02 -5.25
N ALA A 54 -12.84 2.37 -4.03
CA ALA A 54 -12.00 3.05 -3.06
C ALA A 54 -10.79 2.18 -2.69
N PRO A 55 -9.62 2.79 -2.41
CA PRO A 55 -8.44 2.05 -1.97
C PRO A 55 -8.73 1.25 -0.70
N ILE A 56 -8.17 0.04 -0.62
CA ILE A 56 -8.31 -0.84 0.55
C ILE A 56 -7.04 -0.74 1.38
N TYR A 57 -7.21 -0.46 2.68
CA TYR A 57 -6.12 -0.53 3.64
C TYR A 57 -5.87 -1.98 4.05
N GLY A 58 -4.63 -2.43 3.90
CA GLY A 58 -4.20 -3.78 4.25
C GLY A 58 -2.89 -3.79 5.03
N LYS A 59 -2.59 -4.92 5.66
CA LYS A 59 -1.31 -5.19 6.31
C LYS A 59 -0.59 -6.30 5.59
N GLN A 60 0.70 -6.13 5.34
CA GLN A 60 1.51 -7.12 4.65
C GLN A 60 1.60 -8.41 5.49
N ILE A 61 1.25 -9.53 4.88
CA ILE A 61 1.37 -10.86 5.49
C ILE A 61 2.78 -11.39 5.23
N LEU A 62 3.45 -11.87 6.29
CA LEU A 62 4.77 -12.47 6.20
C LEU A 62 4.64 -13.99 6.04
N PHE A 63 4.70 -14.48 4.79
CA PHE A 63 4.49 -15.90 4.49
C PHE A 63 5.47 -16.84 5.21
N PHE A 64 6.68 -16.37 5.48
CA PHE A 64 7.73 -17.15 6.16
C PHE A 64 7.56 -17.23 7.68
N LYS A 65 6.70 -16.38 8.26
CA LYS A 65 6.45 -16.35 9.71
C LYS A 65 5.38 -17.35 10.12
N ASP A 66 4.47 -17.70 9.21
CA ASP A 66 3.43 -18.70 9.41
C ASP A 66 3.83 -20.01 8.74
N GLN A 67 3.83 -21.10 9.51
CA GLN A 67 4.20 -22.42 9.03
C GLN A 67 3.33 -22.89 7.86
N VAL A 68 2.03 -22.62 7.89
CA VAL A 68 1.08 -23.02 6.84
C VAL A 68 1.38 -22.29 5.54
N PHE A 69 1.68 -20.98 5.61
CA PHE A 69 2.04 -20.21 4.43
C PHE A 69 3.44 -20.56 3.92
N LEU A 70 4.37 -20.84 4.82
CA LEU A 70 5.70 -21.30 4.46
C LEU A 70 5.63 -22.63 3.70
N ASP A 71 4.85 -23.59 4.18
CA ASP A 71 4.71 -24.89 3.51
C ASP A 71 4.00 -24.77 2.17
N ARG A 72 3.00 -23.88 2.06
CA ARG A 72 2.34 -23.57 0.77
C ARG A 72 3.24 -22.85 -0.22
N SER A 73 4.19 -22.05 0.25
CA SER A 73 5.14 -21.36 -0.63
C SER A 73 6.17 -22.29 -1.27
N LYS A 74 6.38 -23.49 -0.72
CA LYS A 74 7.31 -24.51 -1.24
C LYS A 74 6.74 -25.23 -2.47
N VAL A 75 6.34 -24.47 -3.48
CA VAL A 75 5.88 -25.01 -4.76
C VAL A 75 7.08 -25.51 -5.55
N ALA A 76 7.02 -26.76 -6.01
CA ALA A 76 8.06 -27.31 -6.87
C ALA A 76 8.08 -26.55 -8.20
N VAL A 77 9.28 -26.18 -8.66
CA VAL A 77 9.46 -25.60 -10.00
C VAL A 77 8.95 -26.61 -11.02
N SER A 78 7.99 -26.22 -11.85
CA SER A 78 7.57 -27.04 -12.98
C SER A 78 8.74 -27.17 -13.95
N GLN A 79 9.03 -28.40 -14.41
CA GLN A 79 10.08 -28.69 -15.39
C GLN A 79 9.90 -27.96 -16.74
N PHE A 80 8.77 -27.28 -16.94
CA PHE A 80 8.59 -26.34 -18.04
C PHE A 80 9.28 -25.03 -17.69
N THR A 81 10.53 -24.93 -18.14
CA THR A 81 11.25 -23.67 -18.29
C THR A 81 10.38 -22.75 -19.16
N SER A 82 9.79 -21.72 -18.57
CA SER A 82 9.39 -20.55 -19.36
C SER A 82 10.61 -20.10 -20.17
N PRO A 83 10.47 -19.67 -21.44
CA PRO A 83 11.60 -19.13 -22.18
C PRO A 83 12.16 -17.97 -21.38
N THR A 84 13.33 -18.19 -20.78
CA THR A 84 14.10 -17.19 -20.06
C THR A 84 14.36 -16.04 -21.03
N PHE A 85 14.01 -14.82 -20.64
CA PHE A 85 14.73 -13.67 -21.14
C PHE A 85 16.19 -13.93 -20.76
N LYS A 86 17.03 -14.17 -21.78
CA LYS A 86 18.45 -14.45 -21.57
C LYS A 86 19.03 -13.24 -20.83
N ASP A 87 19.66 -13.51 -19.69
CA ASP A 87 20.56 -12.57 -19.05
C ASP A 87 21.78 -12.37 -19.97
N GLU A 88 21.67 -11.44 -20.91
CA GLU A 88 22.79 -10.60 -21.35
C GLU A 88 22.54 -9.29 -20.58
N ASP A 89 23.25 -8.97 -19.50
CA ASP A 89 24.68 -8.72 -19.47
C ASP A 89 25.30 -9.05 -18.10
N GLU A 90 26.33 -9.90 -18.09
CA GLU A 90 27.39 -9.83 -17.08
C GLU A 90 28.02 -8.43 -17.17
N VAL A 91 27.56 -7.49 -16.33
CA VAL A 91 28.35 -6.28 -16.06
C VAL A 91 29.57 -6.73 -15.27
N LYS A 92 30.65 -6.98 -16.01
CA LYS A 92 31.99 -7.19 -15.51
C LYS A 92 32.33 -6.06 -14.55
N LEU A 93 32.56 -6.42 -13.29
CA LEU A 93 33.25 -5.61 -12.32
C LEU A 93 34.65 -5.29 -12.88
N ALA A 94 34.86 -4.03 -13.25
CA ALA A 94 36.16 -3.43 -13.48
C ALA A 94 36.39 -2.38 -12.39
#